data_AF-A0A937M9M8-F1
#
_entry.id   AF-A0A937M9M8-F1
#
_cell.length_a   1.000
_cell.length_b   1.000
_cell.length_c   1.000
_cell.angle_alpha   90.00
_cell.angle_beta   90.00
_cell.angle_gamma   90.00
#
_symmetry.space_group_name_H-M   'P 1'
#
loop_
_entity.id
_entity.type
_entity.pdbx_description
1 polymer ?
#
loop_
_entity_poly.entity_id
_entity_poly.type
_entity_poly.pdbx_seq_one_letter_code
_entity_poly.pdbx_strand_id
1 'polypeptide(L)'
;MKRTLIIVPLLLIVGLAAAFLAARPFDELSRGAPPGEALNIETVRLEDAGIFVGVRASGSEPMSIAQIQVDGAYRTFMQTPGGPIGYLGTAEFHIPYPWVAGESHHLVFLSASGTTFEHSIEVAVQSPATTAADLWGLALVGLLVGVVPIVFGFGFYPALIAFGENGRQFAMALTVGLLAFLLVDTLIEGLEAAQAVADGLKADLIVWLGAVLTCLVLLVIGRRSGRPPQGPQLAMFIALGIGVHNLGEGLVIGASFAAGEVALASFLVLGFALHNVTEGIAISAPLRRKAASMTRLGRLALIAGGPAIVGTTAGGLAVAPIWTAAAFAVGAGAILQVMIEVGGLFLRRARETGQPQYSTVGLAGFSCGVAVMYATAFVVHG
;
A
#
# COMPACT_ATOMS: atom_id res chain seq x y z
N MET A 1 35.06 -14.19 -26.89
CA MET A 1 34.67 -15.48 -26.28
C MET A 1 33.69 -15.37 -25.11
N LYS A 2 33.90 -14.53 -24.07
CA LYS A 2 32.98 -14.47 -22.90
C LYS A 2 31.56 -13.94 -23.19
N ARG A 3 31.38 -12.99 -24.11
CA ARG A 3 30.04 -12.48 -24.50
C ARG A 3 29.24 -13.50 -25.33
N THR A 4 29.90 -14.27 -26.18
CA THR A 4 29.29 -15.32 -27.02
C THR A 4 28.70 -16.46 -26.17
N LEU A 5 29.30 -16.75 -25.01
CA LEU A 5 28.80 -17.76 -24.06
C LEU A 5 27.47 -17.41 -23.38
N ILE A 6 27.09 -16.13 -23.31
CA ILE A 6 25.82 -15.69 -22.71
C ILE A 6 24.73 -15.60 -23.78
N ILE A 7 25.11 -15.23 -25.02
CA ILE A 7 24.17 -15.03 -26.13
C ILE A 7 23.56 -16.37 -26.57
N VAL A 8 24.35 -17.45 -26.64
CA VAL A 8 23.87 -18.75 -27.11
C VAL A 8 22.76 -19.33 -26.20
N PRO A 9 22.92 -19.41 -24.86
CA PRO A 9 21.82 -19.83 -23.99
C PRO A 9 20.58 -18.94 -24.09
N LEU A 10 20.76 -17.62 -24.23
CA LEU A 10 19.65 -16.69 -24.34
C LEU A 10 18.86 -16.91 -25.64
N LEU A 11 19.56 -17.12 -26.77
CA LEU A 11 18.94 -17.46 -28.05
C LEU A 11 18.26 -18.83 -28.01
N LEU A 12 18.82 -19.81 -27.30
CA LEU A 12 18.18 -21.12 -27.11
C LEU A 12 16.90 -21.02 -26.28
N ILE A 13 16.88 -20.21 -25.22
CA ILE A 13 15.67 -19.94 -24.42
C ILE A 13 14.60 -19.27 -25.28
N VAL A 14 14.97 -18.23 -26.05
CA VAL A 14 14.05 -17.54 -26.96
C VAL A 14 13.54 -18.49 -28.05
N GLY A 15 14.43 -19.32 -28.62
CA GLY A 15 14.07 -20.31 -29.63
C GLY A 15 13.14 -21.40 -29.08
N LEU A 16 13.38 -21.89 -27.87
CA LEU A 16 12.51 -22.83 -27.18
C LEU A 16 11.13 -22.23 -26.90
N ALA A 17 11.08 -21.00 -26.37
CA ALA A 17 9.83 -20.29 -26.13
C ALA A 17 9.05 -20.07 -27.43
N ALA A 18 9.72 -19.65 -28.51
CA ALA A 18 9.10 -19.46 -29.81
C ALA A 18 8.57 -20.78 -30.40
N ALA A 19 9.34 -21.87 -30.31
CA ALA A 19 8.91 -23.19 -30.75
C ALA A 19 7.70 -23.69 -29.95
N PHE A 20 7.68 -23.45 -28.63
CA PHE A 20 6.56 -23.82 -27.76
C PHE A 20 5.29 -23.05 -28.10
N LEU A 21 5.39 -21.74 -28.31
CA LEU A 21 4.26 -20.88 -28.70
C LEU A 21 3.74 -21.20 -30.11
N ALA A 22 4.61 -21.60 -31.04
CA ALA A 22 4.23 -21.98 -32.39
C ALA A 22 3.59 -23.37 -32.46
N ALA A 23 4.11 -24.33 -31.69
CA ALA A 23 3.62 -25.71 -31.67
C ALA A 23 2.27 -25.85 -30.95
N ARG A 24 1.91 -24.89 -30.08
CA ARG A 24 0.67 -24.88 -29.26
C ARG A 24 0.30 -26.27 -28.75
N PRO A 25 1.21 -26.96 -28.04
CA PRO A 25 1.06 -28.37 -27.71
C PRO A 25 -0.16 -28.67 -26.83
N PHE A 26 -0.71 -27.64 -26.18
CA PHE A 26 -1.87 -27.77 -25.31
C PHE A 26 -3.22 -27.64 -26.03
N ASP A 27 -3.30 -27.10 -27.25
CA ASP A 27 -4.58 -26.91 -27.95
C ASP A 27 -5.30 -28.26 -28.22
N GLU A 28 -4.55 -29.35 -28.39
CA GLU A 28 -5.13 -30.69 -28.48
C GLU A 28 -5.53 -31.28 -27.11
N LEU A 29 -4.82 -30.90 -26.05
CA LEU A 29 -5.00 -31.41 -24.69
C LEU A 29 -6.10 -30.67 -23.91
N SER A 30 -6.37 -29.40 -24.25
CA SER A 30 -7.41 -28.56 -23.66
C SER A 30 -8.72 -28.58 -24.43
N ARG A 31 -8.82 -29.40 -25.48
CA ARG A 31 -10.00 -29.48 -26.35
C ARG A 31 -11.22 -29.92 -25.55
N GLY A 32 -12.14 -28.99 -25.27
CA GLY A 32 -13.36 -29.22 -24.48
C GLY A 32 -13.30 -28.75 -23.02
N ALA A 33 -12.17 -28.22 -22.55
CA ALA A 33 -12.13 -27.49 -21.30
C ALA A 33 -12.84 -26.13 -21.49
N PRO A 34 -13.70 -25.69 -20.56
CA PRO A 34 -14.26 -24.35 -20.61
C PRO A 34 -13.13 -23.31 -20.53
N PRO A 35 -13.26 -22.17 -21.22
CA PRO A 35 -12.24 -21.13 -21.16
C PRO A 35 -12.02 -20.69 -19.72
N GLY A 36 -10.76 -20.55 -19.32
CA GLY A 36 -10.40 -20.03 -18.00
C GLY A 36 -10.79 -18.56 -17.93
N GLU A 37 -11.99 -18.30 -17.44
CA GLU A 37 -12.55 -16.97 -17.29
C GLU A 37 -12.22 -16.40 -15.90
N ALA A 38 -11.69 -15.19 -15.87
CA ALA A 38 -11.42 -14.46 -14.64
C ALA A 38 -11.72 -12.97 -14.85
N LEU A 39 -12.50 -12.40 -13.94
CA LEU A 39 -12.89 -11.00 -13.93
C LEU A 39 -12.63 -10.44 -12.54
N ASN A 40 -11.81 -9.39 -12.48
CA ASN A 40 -11.53 -8.68 -11.25
C ASN A 40 -12.24 -7.32 -11.30
N ILE A 41 -12.89 -6.95 -10.22
CA ILE A 41 -13.49 -5.63 -10.06
C ILE A 41 -12.41 -4.72 -9.47
N GLU A 42 -12.03 -3.69 -10.23
CA GLU A 42 -10.98 -2.75 -9.83
C GLU A 42 -11.56 -1.52 -9.14
N THR A 43 -12.74 -1.07 -9.54
CA THR A 43 -13.36 0.15 -9.00
C THR A 43 -14.88 0.05 -8.98
N VAL A 44 -15.50 0.68 -7.99
CA VAL A 44 -16.95 0.89 -7.91
C VAL A 44 -17.21 2.36 -7.62
N ARG A 45 -18.13 2.97 -8.36
CA ARG A 45 -18.61 4.34 -8.11
C ARG A 45 -20.13 4.37 -8.10
N LEU A 46 -20.69 4.98 -7.06
CA LEU A 46 -22.12 5.19 -6.85
C LEU A 46 -22.45 6.64 -7.14
N GLU A 47 -23.14 6.88 -8.25
CA GLU A 47 -23.58 8.21 -8.68
C GLU A 47 -25.10 8.23 -8.81
N ASP A 48 -25.71 9.42 -8.88
CA ASP A 48 -27.17 9.56 -9.07
C ASP A 48 -27.67 8.83 -10.34
N ALA A 49 -26.81 8.69 -11.34
CA ALA A 49 -27.09 8.00 -12.60
C ALA A 49 -27.03 6.47 -12.51
N GLY A 50 -26.57 5.89 -11.40
CA GLY A 50 -26.48 4.45 -11.17
C GLY A 50 -25.13 3.98 -10.60
N ILE A 51 -24.83 2.71 -10.83
CA ILE A 51 -23.60 2.05 -10.36
C ILE A 51 -22.63 1.94 -11.54
N PHE A 52 -21.41 2.42 -11.36
CA PHE A 52 -20.32 2.31 -12.32
C PHE A 52 -19.27 1.34 -11.78
N VAL A 53 -18.94 0.31 -12.55
CA VAL A 53 -18.01 -0.75 -12.11
C VAL A 53 -16.89 -0.89 -13.12
N GLY A 54 -15.67 -0.54 -12.72
CA GLY A 54 -14.46 -0.79 -13.49
C GLY A 54 -13.97 -2.21 -13.25
N VAL A 55 -13.70 -2.93 -14.34
CA VAL A 55 -13.27 -4.33 -14.32
C VAL A 55 -12.00 -4.54 -15.13
N ARG A 56 -11.28 -5.60 -14.81
CA ARG A 56 -10.20 -6.16 -15.63
C ARG A 56 -10.39 -7.66 -15.81
N ALA A 57 -10.37 -8.11 -17.05
CA ALA A 57 -10.37 -9.55 -17.36
C ALA A 57 -8.94 -10.10 -17.30
N SER A 58 -8.75 -11.27 -16.70
CA SER A 58 -7.47 -11.98 -16.67
C SER A 58 -7.54 -13.40 -17.21
N GLY A 59 -8.68 -13.76 -17.80
CA GLY A 59 -8.90 -15.04 -18.46
C GLY A 59 -8.04 -15.26 -19.70
N SER A 60 -7.84 -16.53 -20.06
CA SER A 60 -6.99 -16.94 -21.18
C SER A 60 -7.55 -16.58 -22.55
N GLU A 61 -8.87 -16.41 -22.64
CA GLU A 61 -9.59 -16.03 -23.86
C GLU A 61 -10.41 -14.76 -23.62
N PRO A 62 -10.70 -13.97 -24.67
CA PRO A 62 -11.59 -12.82 -24.55
C PRO A 62 -12.98 -13.24 -24.08
N MET A 63 -13.49 -12.57 -23.04
CA MET A 63 -14.79 -12.87 -22.45
C MET A 63 -15.80 -11.76 -22.73
N SER A 64 -17.09 -12.07 -22.60
CA SER A 64 -18.17 -11.08 -22.69
C SER A 64 -19.15 -11.28 -21.56
N ILE A 65 -19.60 -10.19 -20.94
CA ILE A 65 -20.66 -10.21 -19.95
C ILE A 65 -22.00 -10.19 -20.68
N ALA A 66 -22.82 -11.21 -20.41
CA ALA A 66 -24.13 -11.37 -21.03
C ALA A 66 -25.21 -10.67 -20.19
N GLN A 67 -25.12 -10.77 -18.86
CA GLN A 67 -26.11 -10.23 -17.93
C GLN A 67 -25.45 -9.73 -16.66
N ILE A 68 -26.06 -8.73 -16.02
CA ILE A 68 -25.70 -8.26 -14.69
C ILE A 68 -26.95 -8.32 -13.81
N GLN A 69 -26.80 -8.84 -12.59
CA GLN A 69 -27.82 -8.76 -11.54
C GLN A 69 -27.40 -7.74 -10.49
N VAL A 70 -28.39 -7.01 -9.97
CA VAL A 70 -28.28 -6.21 -8.74
C VAL A 70 -29.37 -6.71 -7.80
N ASP A 71 -28.98 -7.18 -6.63
CA ASP A 71 -29.87 -7.75 -5.60
C ASP A 71 -30.76 -8.88 -6.15
N GLY A 72 -30.15 -9.76 -6.95
CA GLY A 72 -30.80 -10.93 -7.55
C GLY A 72 -31.70 -10.64 -8.74
N ALA A 73 -31.80 -9.37 -9.17
CA ALA A 73 -32.64 -8.98 -10.30
C ALA A 73 -31.80 -8.52 -11.49
N TYR A 74 -32.10 -9.04 -12.69
CA TYR A 74 -31.40 -8.66 -13.91
C TYR A 74 -31.59 -7.17 -14.24
N ARG A 75 -30.52 -6.53 -14.67
CA ARG A 75 -30.48 -5.11 -15.05
C ARG A 75 -29.87 -4.94 -16.43
N THR A 76 -30.34 -3.91 -17.13
CA THR A 76 -29.66 -3.41 -18.31
C THR A 76 -28.35 -2.76 -17.90
N PHE A 77 -27.34 -2.85 -18.76
CA PHE A 77 -26.05 -2.22 -18.53
C PHE A 77 -25.48 -1.71 -19.85
N MET A 78 -24.56 -0.75 -19.75
CA MET A 78 -23.72 -0.31 -20.86
C MET A 78 -22.26 -0.61 -20.52
N GLN A 79 -21.48 -1.02 -21.51
CA GLN A 79 -20.06 -1.33 -21.34
C GLN A 79 -19.20 -0.36 -22.19
N THR A 80 -18.15 0.18 -21.58
CA THR A 80 -17.18 1.05 -22.26
C THR A 80 -15.75 0.60 -21.95
N PRO A 81 -14.91 0.29 -22.96
CA PRO A 81 -15.25 0.10 -24.37
C PRO A 81 -16.17 -1.11 -24.57
N GLY A 82 -17.02 -1.06 -25.60
CA GLY A 82 -17.89 -2.18 -25.95
C GLY A 82 -17.13 -3.35 -26.58
N GLY A 83 -17.70 -4.55 -26.50
CA GLY A 83 -17.16 -5.78 -27.09
C GLY A 83 -16.49 -6.71 -26.07
N PRO A 84 -15.89 -7.82 -26.52
CA PRO A 84 -15.22 -8.77 -25.64
C PRO A 84 -14.01 -8.14 -24.93
N ILE A 85 -13.85 -8.44 -23.63
CA ILE A 85 -12.74 -8.00 -22.81
C ILE A 85 -11.61 -9.04 -22.96
N GLY A 86 -10.52 -8.66 -23.63
CA GLY A 86 -9.35 -9.51 -23.82
C GLY A 86 -8.49 -9.67 -22.55
N TYR A 87 -7.43 -10.47 -22.64
CA TYR A 87 -6.47 -10.67 -21.54
C TYR A 87 -5.89 -9.34 -21.04
N LEU A 88 -6.04 -9.07 -19.74
CA LEU A 88 -5.71 -7.82 -19.05
C LEU A 88 -6.40 -6.57 -19.60
N GLY A 89 -7.43 -6.75 -20.44
CA GLY A 89 -8.28 -5.69 -20.93
C GLY A 89 -9.16 -5.14 -19.80
N THR A 90 -9.43 -3.85 -19.87
CA THR A 90 -10.31 -3.13 -18.93
C THR A 90 -11.61 -2.74 -19.60
N ALA A 91 -12.70 -2.77 -18.84
CA ALA A 91 -13.96 -2.17 -19.23
C ALA A 91 -14.64 -1.53 -18.01
N GLU A 92 -15.51 -0.56 -18.26
CA GLU A 92 -16.40 0.01 -17.26
C GLU A 92 -17.84 -0.36 -17.61
N PHE A 93 -18.57 -0.88 -16.63
CA PHE A 93 -20.00 -1.15 -16.72
C PHE A 93 -20.78 -0.04 -16.04
N HIS A 94 -21.69 0.60 -16.77
CA HIS A 94 -22.70 1.48 -16.20
C HIS A 94 -24.01 0.73 -16.08
N ILE A 95 -24.50 0.61 -14.84
CA ILE A 95 -25.74 -0.08 -14.48
C ILE A 95 -26.71 0.99 -13.96
N PRO A 96 -27.71 1.41 -14.78
CA PRO A 96 -28.74 2.32 -14.32
C PRO A 96 -29.57 1.65 -13.22
N TYR A 97 -29.31 2.04 -11.97
CA TYR A 97 -29.93 1.45 -10.79
C TYR A 97 -30.18 2.53 -9.73
N PRO A 98 -31.42 2.67 -9.23
CA PRO A 98 -31.74 3.63 -8.18
C PRO A 98 -31.34 3.05 -6.81
N TRP A 99 -30.04 3.02 -6.52
CA TRP A 99 -29.53 2.58 -5.23
C TRP A 99 -30.00 3.52 -4.10
N VAL A 100 -30.06 2.99 -2.88
CA VAL A 100 -30.51 3.75 -1.69
C VAL A 100 -29.34 3.88 -0.73
N ALA A 101 -29.08 5.11 -0.27
CA ALA A 101 -27.99 5.37 0.66
C ALA A 101 -28.16 4.56 1.96
N GLY A 102 -27.10 3.87 2.37
CA GLY A 102 -27.06 3.03 3.56
C GLY A 102 -27.47 1.57 3.34
N GLU A 103 -27.98 1.19 2.17
CA GLU A 103 -28.31 -0.21 1.86
C GLU A 103 -27.10 -0.97 1.31
N SER A 104 -27.06 -2.28 1.56
CA SER A 104 -26.11 -3.18 0.93
C SER A 104 -26.62 -3.60 -0.44
N HIS A 105 -25.74 -3.69 -1.44
CA HIS A 105 -26.08 -4.20 -2.77
C HIS A 105 -25.17 -5.34 -3.21
N HIS A 106 -25.74 -6.41 -3.76
CA HIS A 106 -24.99 -7.55 -4.27
C HIS A 106 -25.05 -7.60 -5.80
N LEU A 107 -23.88 -7.52 -6.43
CA LEU A 107 -23.69 -7.51 -7.87
C LEU A 107 -23.24 -8.89 -8.36
N VAL A 108 -23.88 -9.40 -9.40
CA VAL A 108 -23.48 -10.64 -10.07
C VAL A 108 -23.30 -10.39 -11.57
N PHE A 109 -22.08 -10.58 -12.06
CA PHE A 109 -21.73 -10.50 -13.48
C PHE A 109 -21.73 -11.90 -14.07
N LEU A 110 -22.60 -12.14 -15.05
CA LEU A 110 -22.73 -13.43 -15.73
C LEU A 110 -22.07 -13.37 -17.11
N SER A 111 -21.05 -14.20 -17.33
CA SER A 111 -20.40 -14.30 -18.65
C SER A 111 -21.27 -15.02 -19.69
N ALA A 112 -20.94 -14.86 -20.96
CA ALA A 112 -21.60 -15.56 -22.06
C ALA A 112 -21.45 -17.10 -21.97
N SER A 113 -20.43 -17.61 -21.27
CA SER A 113 -20.23 -19.03 -20.96
C SER A 113 -20.95 -19.51 -19.69
N GLY A 114 -21.57 -18.59 -18.93
CA GLY A 114 -22.33 -18.92 -17.72
C GLY A 114 -21.53 -18.89 -16.42
N THR A 115 -20.28 -18.43 -16.44
CA THR A 115 -19.49 -18.18 -15.21
C THR A 115 -20.01 -16.94 -14.50
N THR A 116 -20.11 -16.98 -13.17
CA THR A 116 -20.53 -15.85 -12.35
C THR A 116 -19.35 -15.22 -11.63
N PHE A 117 -19.34 -13.89 -11.56
CA PHE A 117 -18.42 -13.10 -10.75
C PHE A 117 -19.23 -12.21 -9.81
N GLU A 118 -18.97 -12.30 -8.52
CA GLU A 118 -19.79 -11.67 -7.49
C GLU A 118 -19.03 -10.54 -6.80
N HIS A 119 -19.75 -9.51 -6.37
CA HIS A 119 -19.20 -8.41 -5.59
C HIS A 119 -20.28 -7.77 -4.73
N SER A 120 -19.92 -7.44 -3.50
CA SER A 120 -20.83 -6.84 -2.54
C SER A 120 -20.40 -5.41 -2.24
N ILE A 121 -21.38 -4.51 -2.30
CA ILE A 121 -21.29 -3.16 -1.75
C ILE A 121 -21.95 -3.24 -0.38
N GLU A 122 -21.15 -3.22 0.69
CA GLU A 122 -21.66 -3.43 2.05
C GLU A 122 -22.58 -2.29 2.52
N VAL A 123 -22.24 -1.06 2.17
CA VAL A 123 -23.02 0.14 2.50
C VAL A 123 -22.95 1.11 1.34
N ALA A 124 -24.07 1.35 0.65
CA ALA A 124 -24.12 2.26 -0.48
C ALA A 124 -24.03 3.71 0.00
N VAL A 125 -22.99 4.42 -0.41
CA VAL A 125 -22.84 5.86 -0.19
C VAL A 125 -22.41 6.50 -1.49
N GLN A 126 -22.92 7.68 -1.79
CA GLN A 126 -22.52 8.43 -2.97
C GLN A 126 -21.00 8.59 -2.99
N SER A 127 -20.39 8.15 -4.09
CA SER A 127 -18.96 8.33 -4.28
C SER A 127 -18.65 9.83 -4.32
N PRO A 128 -17.56 10.28 -3.68
CA PRO A 128 -17.09 11.65 -3.80
C PRO A 128 -16.98 12.01 -5.28
N ALA A 129 -17.62 13.10 -5.67
CA ALA A 129 -17.41 13.65 -7.00
C ALA A 129 -16.02 14.30 -7.06
N THR A 130 -15.62 14.77 -8.23
CA THR A 130 -14.38 15.54 -8.40
C THR A 130 -14.56 17.03 -8.08
N THR A 131 -15.50 17.38 -7.17
CA THR A 131 -15.75 18.78 -6.82
C THR A 131 -14.65 19.31 -5.91
N ALA A 132 -14.47 20.63 -5.88
CA ALA A 132 -13.50 21.26 -4.99
C ALA A 132 -13.80 20.99 -3.50
N ALA A 133 -15.09 20.83 -3.14
CA ALA A 133 -15.49 20.51 -1.77
C ALA A 133 -15.09 19.08 -1.38
N ASP A 134 -15.30 18.11 -2.27
CA ASP A 134 -14.94 16.71 -2.04
C ASP A 134 -13.42 16.54 -1.93
N LEU A 135 -12.68 17.14 -2.86
CA LEU A 135 -11.21 17.13 -2.83
C LEU A 135 -10.66 17.79 -1.56
N TRP A 136 -11.31 18.86 -1.08
CA TRP A 136 -10.94 19.48 0.19
C TRP A 136 -11.24 18.60 1.39
N GLY A 137 -12.38 17.91 1.41
CA GLY A 137 -12.73 16.93 2.44
C GLY A 137 -11.70 15.80 2.51
N LEU A 138 -11.35 15.21 1.37
CA LEU A 138 -10.32 14.17 1.26
C LEU A 138 -8.94 14.67 1.70
N ALA A 139 -8.58 15.89 1.32
CA ALA A 139 -7.32 16.51 1.75
C ALA A 139 -7.28 16.74 3.27
N LEU A 140 -8.41 17.14 3.87
CA LEU A 140 -8.54 17.30 5.31
C LEU A 140 -8.41 15.97 6.04
N VAL A 141 -9.01 14.89 5.52
CA VAL A 141 -8.81 13.54 6.05
C VAL A 141 -7.33 13.16 6.01
N GLY A 142 -6.67 13.33 4.86
CA GLY A 142 -5.23 13.04 4.73
C GLY A 142 -4.36 13.88 5.68
N LEU A 143 -4.75 15.12 5.96
CA LEU A 143 -4.07 15.97 6.96
C LEU A 143 -4.23 15.41 8.38
N LEU A 144 -5.45 14.99 8.74
CA LEU A 144 -5.79 14.45 10.06
C LEU A 144 -5.23 13.05 10.31
N VAL A 145 -5.02 12.26 9.25
CA VAL A 145 -4.41 10.93 9.33
C VAL A 145 -2.90 11.00 9.27
N GLY A 146 -2.32 11.81 8.38
CA GLY A 146 -0.88 11.87 8.18
C GLY A 146 -0.19 12.91 9.06
N VAL A 147 -0.39 14.20 8.76
CA VAL A 147 0.44 15.28 9.32
C VAL A 147 0.19 15.50 10.81
N VAL A 148 -1.08 15.59 11.22
CA VAL A 148 -1.44 15.94 12.61
C VAL A 148 -0.94 14.88 13.61
N PRO A 149 -1.13 13.57 13.39
CA PRO A 149 -0.66 12.56 14.33
C PRO A 149 0.86 12.52 14.44
N ILE A 150 1.59 12.69 13.33
CA ILE A 150 3.05 12.79 13.36
C ILE A 150 3.51 13.96 14.24
N VAL A 151 2.84 15.11 14.15
CA VAL A 151 3.12 16.26 15.01
C VAL A 151 2.85 15.95 16.48
N PHE A 152 1.78 15.23 16.80
CA PHE A 152 1.53 14.74 18.16
C PHE A 152 2.62 13.77 18.64
N GLY A 153 3.11 12.90 17.75
CA GLY A 153 4.25 12.03 18.01
C GLY A 153 5.52 12.79 18.40
N PHE A 154 5.77 13.95 17.79
CA PHE A 154 6.89 14.83 18.19
C PHE A 154 6.75 15.37 19.62
N GLY A 155 5.54 15.42 20.18
CA GLY A 155 5.30 15.79 21.58
C GLY A 155 6.04 14.89 22.58
N PHE A 156 6.37 13.65 22.20
CA PHE A 156 7.12 12.71 23.03
C PHE A 156 8.64 12.91 22.96
N TYR A 157 9.14 13.74 22.05
CA TYR A 157 10.57 13.98 21.86
C TYR A 157 11.33 14.48 23.12
N PRO A 158 10.79 15.40 23.94
CA PRO A 158 11.44 15.84 25.18
C PRO A 158 11.69 14.69 26.16
N ALA A 159 10.79 13.71 26.21
CA ALA A 159 10.95 12.52 27.03
C ALA A 159 12.08 11.64 26.47
N LEU A 160 12.11 11.38 25.15
CA LEU A 160 13.14 10.55 24.51
C LEU A 160 14.58 11.03 24.79
N ILE A 161 14.80 12.34 24.84
CA ILE A 161 16.13 12.95 25.02
C ILE A 161 16.48 13.28 26.47
N ALA A 162 15.55 13.11 27.42
CA ALA A 162 15.79 13.40 28.83
C ALA A 162 16.58 12.29 29.53
N PHE A 163 16.57 11.07 28.99
CA PHE A 163 17.20 9.91 29.61
C PHE A 163 18.69 9.76 29.26
N GLY A 164 19.47 9.15 30.17
CA GLY A 164 20.90 8.84 29.98
C GLY A 164 21.18 7.81 28.88
N GLU A 165 22.40 7.28 28.81
CA GLU A 165 22.81 6.38 27.71
C GLU A 165 21.91 5.14 27.57
N ASN A 166 21.49 4.52 28.68
CA ASN A 166 20.54 3.41 28.66
C ASN A 166 19.18 3.81 28.10
N GLY A 167 18.68 5.01 28.41
CA GLY A 167 17.41 5.48 27.86
C GLY A 167 17.50 5.81 26.37
N ARG A 168 18.66 6.29 25.90
CA ARG A 168 18.91 6.44 24.46
C ARG A 168 19.01 5.10 23.74
N GLN A 169 19.62 4.10 24.36
CA GLN A 169 19.67 2.74 23.83
C GLN A 169 18.27 2.14 23.75
N PHE A 170 17.48 2.29 24.82
CA PHE A 170 16.08 1.90 24.85
C PHE A 170 15.27 2.60 23.75
N ALA A 171 15.38 3.92 23.62
CA ALA A 171 14.66 4.70 22.61
C ALA A 171 15.01 4.29 21.17
N MET A 172 16.29 4.06 20.86
CA MET A 172 16.68 3.58 19.53
C MET A 172 16.16 2.16 19.26
N ALA A 173 16.21 1.28 20.25
CA ALA A 173 15.68 -0.08 20.10
C ALA A 173 14.15 -0.09 19.99
N LEU A 174 13.46 0.79 20.74
CA LEU A 174 12.03 1.08 20.62
C LEU A 174 11.70 1.46 19.18
N THR A 175 12.41 2.42 18.60
CA THR A 175 12.23 2.81 17.19
C THR A 175 12.41 1.64 16.22
N VAL A 176 13.42 0.79 16.41
CA VAL A 176 13.60 -0.40 15.57
C VAL A 176 12.45 -1.40 15.74
N GLY A 177 11.92 -1.56 16.95
CA GLY A 177 10.74 -2.39 17.23
C GLY A 177 9.47 -1.85 16.57
N LEU A 178 9.22 -0.53 16.67
CA LEU A 178 8.11 0.15 15.99
C LEU A 178 8.19 -0.09 14.47
N LEU A 179 9.36 0.19 13.87
CA LEU A 179 9.58 0.01 12.43
C LEU A 179 9.49 -1.46 11.98
N ALA A 180 9.87 -2.41 12.82
CA ALA A 180 9.77 -3.84 12.51
C ALA A 180 8.30 -4.29 12.41
N PHE A 181 7.45 -3.80 13.30
CA PHE A 181 6.01 -4.02 13.19
C PHE A 181 5.47 -3.36 11.92
N LEU A 182 5.75 -2.07 11.71
CA LEU A 182 5.30 -1.33 10.53
C LEU A 182 5.71 -2.04 9.24
N LEU A 183 6.94 -2.54 9.14
CA LEU A 183 7.37 -3.29 7.96
C LEU A 183 6.50 -4.51 7.66
N VAL A 184 6.14 -5.28 8.69
CA VAL A 184 5.30 -6.46 8.54
C VAL A 184 3.89 -6.05 8.13
N ASP A 185 3.34 -5.04 8.80
CA ASP A 185 2.00 -4.51 8.56
C ASP A 185 1.86 -3.98 7.13
N THR A 186 2.77 -3.09 6.70
CA THR A 186 2.80 -2.54 5.34
C THR A 186 2.94 -3.63 4.27
N LEU A 187 3.68 -4.71 4.54
CA LEU A 187 3.78 -5.84 3.62
C LEU A 187 2.47 -6.63 3.54
N ILE A 188 1.78 -6.83 4.67
CA ILE A 188 0.48 -7.49 4.71
C ILE A 188 -0.54 -6.65 3.92
N GLU A 189 -0.65 -5.35 4.19
CA GLU A 189 -1.55 -4.44 3.47
C GLU A 189 -1.28 -4.42 1.96
N GLY A 190 0.00 -4.39 1.56
CA GLY A 190 0.39 -4.49 0.17
C GLY A 190 -0.05 -5.80 -0.49
N LEU A 191 0.09 -6.92 0.22
CA LEU A 191 -0.32 -8.25 -0.27
C LEU A 191 -1.84 -8.42 -0.29
N GLU A 192 -2.57 -7.83 0.66
CA GLU A 192 -4.03 -7.79 0.65
C GLU A 192 -4.54 -6.95 -0.53
N ALA A 193 -3.98 -5.76 -0.76
CA ALA A 193 -4.29 -4.96 -1.94
C ALA A 193 -3.99 -5.71 -3.24
N ALA A 194 -2.93 -6.52 -3.27
CA ALA A 194 -2.56 -7.35 -4.41
C ALA A 194 -3.59 -8.46 -4.71
N GLN A 195 -4.36 -8.94 -3.72
CA GLN A 195 -5.41 -9.96 -3.95
C GLN A 195 -6.59 -9.41 -4.75
N ALA A 196 -6.84 -8.10 -4.68
CA ALA A 196 -7.85 -7.44 -5.51
C ALA A 196 -7.40 -7.21 -6.97
N VAL A 197 -6.12 -7.46 -7.29
CA VAL A 197 -5.57 -7.28 -8.64
C VAL A 197 -5.72 -8.56 -9.45
N ALA A 198 -5.97 -8.40 -10.75
CA ALA A 198 -5.92 -9.47 -11.73
C ALA A 198 -4.63 -10.32 -11.65
N ASP A 199 -4.78 -11.64 -11.53
CA ASP A 199 -3.69 -12.62 -11.41
C ASP A 199 -2.61 -12.51 -12.50
N GLY A 200 -3.02 -12.07 -13.70
CA GLY A 200 -2.11 -11.87 -14.83
C GLY A 200 -1.08 -10.74 -14.63
N LEU A 201 -1.34 -9.81 -13.70
CA LEU A 201 -0.43 -8.71 -13.36
C LEU A 201 0.59 -9.06 -12.28
N LYS A 202 0.43 -10.19 -11.59
CA LYS A 202 1.37 -10.67 -10.55
C LYS A 202 1.70 -9.60 -9.51
N ALA A 203 0.66 -8.99 -8.95
CA ALA A 203 0.81 -7.89 -7.99
C ALA A 203 1.53 -8.30 -6.71
N ASP A 204 1.42 -9.56 -6.29
CA ASP A 204 2.21 -10.17 -5.22
C ASP A 204 3.73 -10.01 -5.44
N LEU A 205 4.19 -10.27 -6.67
CA LEU A 205 5.59 -10.07 -7.05
C LEU A 205 5.96 -8.59 -7.08
N ILE A 206 5.04 -7.71 -7.49
CA ILE A 206 5.26 -6.26 -7.44
C ILE A 206 5.51 -5.80 -6.00
N VAL A 207 4.76 -6.33 -5.03
CA VAL A 207 4.94 -6.01 -3.60
C VAL A 207 6.32 -6.42 -3.12
N TRP A 208 6.68 -7.71 -3.28
CA TRP A 208 7.96 -8.22 -2.80
C TRP A 208 9.17 -7.60 -3.52
N LEU A 209 9.15 -7.60 -4.86
CA LEU A 209 10.27 -7.08 -5.65
C LEU A 209 10.36 -5.56 -5.57
N GLY A 210 9.22 -4.86 -5.50
CA GLY A 210 9.15 -3.42 -5.32
C GLY A 210 9.73 -2.98 -3.99
N ALA A 211 9.42 -3.70 -2.90
CA ALA A 211 10.00 -3.44 -1.58
C ALA A 211 11.52 -3.64 -1.57
N VAL A 212 11.99 -4.78 -2.09
CA VAL A 212 13.44 -5.06 -2.18
C VAL A 212 14.15 -4.01 -3.04
N LEU A 213 13.62 -3.72 -4.23
CA LEU A 213 14.21 -2.75 -5.15
C LEU A 213 14.26 -1.36 -4.52
N THR A 214 13.18 -0.92 -3.89
CA THR A 214 13.11 0.38 -3.20
C THR A 214 14.14 0.46 -2.09
N CYS A 215 14.24 -0.58 -1.25
CA CYS A 215 15.25 -0.65 -0.20
C CYS A 215 16.66 -0.49 -0.77
N LEU A 216 17.00 -1.24 -1.81
CA LEU A 216 18.32 -1.19 -2.46
C LEU A 216 18.62 0.17 -3.08
N VAL A 217 17.65 0.76 -3.78
CA VAL A 217 17.79 2.09 -4.38
C VAL A 217 18.05 3.14 -3.31
N LEU A 218 17.28 3.12 -2.22
CA LEU A 218 17.45 4.06 -1.11
C LEU A 218 18.77 3.87 -0.37
N LEU A 219 19.24 2.62 -0.19
CA LEU A 219 20.57 2.35 0.37
C LEU A 219 21.69 2.90 -0.52
N VAL A 220 21.59 2.71 -1.83
CA VAL A 220 22.55 3.25 -2.80
C VAL A 220 22.56 4.78 -2.74
N ILE A 221 21.38 5.41 -2.75
CA ILE A 221 21.25 6.87 -2.67
C ILE A 221 21.79 7.41 -1.33
N GLY A 222 21.39 6.80 -0.22
CA GLY A 222 21.77 7.21 1.14
C GLY A 222 23.27 7.08 1.42
N ARG A 223 23.95 6.15 0.73
CA ARG A 223 25.39 5.90 0.89
C ARG A 223 26.25 6.45 -0.25
N ARG A 224 25.73 7.32 -1.11
CA ARG A 224 26.52 7.98 -2.18
C ARG A 224 27.77 8.69 -1.66
N SER A 225 27.70 9.20 -0.43
CA SER A 225 28.83 9.86 0.24
C SER A 225 29.80 8.89 0.93
N GLY A 226 29.64 7.58 0.76
CA GLY A 226 30.45 6.52 1.37
C GLY A 226 30.19 6.28 2.86
N ARG A 227 29.20 6.95 3.45
CA ARG A 227 28.87 6.86 4.89
C ARG A 227 27.35 6.70 5.10
N PRO A 228 26.93 5.99 6.15
CA PRO A 228 25.52 5.88 6.51
C PRO A 228 24.96 7.22 7.03
N PRO A 229 23.67 7.55 6.75
CA PRO A 229 23.04 8.77 7.25
C PRO A 229 22.96 8.78 8.78
N GLN A 230 23.10 9.97 9.37
CA GLN A 230 23.04 10.17 10.83
C GLN A 230 22.28 11.44 11.19
N GLY A 231 21.76 11.49 12.42
CA GLY A 231 21.12 12.68 12.98
C GLY A 231 20.00 13.23 12.09
N PRO A 232 20.04 14.51 11.68
CA PRO A 232 19.01 15.09 10.81
C PRO A 232 18.86 14.40 9.46
N GLN A 233 19.94 13.87 8.90
CA GLN A 233 19.88 13.15 7.62
C GLN A 233 19.14 11.82 7.79
N LEU A 234 19.42 11.10 8.88
CA LEU A 234 18.69 9.87 9.21
C LEU A 234 17.20 10.18 9.43
N ALA A 235 16.86 11.20 10.24
CA ALA A 235 15.47 11.64 10.44
C ALA A 235 14.74 11.96 9.13
N MET A 236 15.42 12.59 8.17
CA MET A 236 14.88 12.85 6.83
C MET A 236 14.59 11.56 6.06
N PHE A 237 15.49 10.56 6.11
CA PHE A 237 15.25 9.25 5.48
C PHE A 237 14.09 8.50 6.15
N ILE A 238 13.98 8.56 7.49
CA ILE A 238 12.82 8.00 8.21
C ILE A 238 11.54 8.67 7.74
N ALA A 239 11.49 10.01 7.75
CA ALA A 239 10.33 10.78 7.31
C ALA A 239 9.96 10.53 5.85
N LEU A 240 10.95 10.35 4.95
CA LEU A 240 10.69 10.04 3.56
C LEU A 240 10.07 8.66 3.38
N GLY A 241 10.61 7.64 4.08
CA GLY A 241 10.09 6.28 3.96
C GLY A 241 8.68 6.15 4.50
N ILE A 242 8.43 6.76 5.66
CA ILE A 242 7.09 6.91 6.24
C ILE A 242 6.18 7.69 5.30
N GLY A 243 6.68 8.77 4.68
CA GLY A 243 5.92 9.52 3.68
C GLY A 243 5.40 8.66 2.55
N VAL A 244 6.22 7.76 2.01
CA VAL A 244 5.75 6.87 0.94
C VAL A 244 4.78 5.80 1.45
N HIS A 245 4.94 5.32 2.68
CA HIS A 245 3.96 4.44 3.31
C HIS A 245 2.59 5.14 3.48
N ASN A 246 2.60 6.36 4.01
CA ASN A 246 1.40 7.18 4.22
C ASN A 246 0.70 7.58 2.92
N LEU A 247 1.41 7.58 1.79
CA LEU A 247 0.79 7.69 0.46
C LEU A 247 -0.13 6.47 0.18
N GLY A 248 0.34 5.26 0.49
CA GLY A 248 -0.43 4.02 0.33
C GLY A 248 -1.68 4.02 1.20
N GLU A 249 -1.55 4.34 2.48
CA GLU A 249 -2.67 4.52 3.41
C GLU A 249 -3.71 5.51 2.88
N GLY A 250 -3.23 6.67 2.41
CA GLY A 250 -4.09 7.66 1.80
C GLY A 250 -4.84 7.10 0.58
N LEU A 251 -4.16 6.36 -0.30
CA LEU A 251 -4.80 5.74 -1.46
C LEU A 251 -5.90 4.77 -1.04
N VAL A 252 -5.69 3.93 -0.02
CA VAL A 252 -6.71 3.00 0.48
C VAL A 252 -7.89 3.75 1.08
N ILE A 253 -7.64 4.74 1.95
CA ILE A 253 -8.71 5.55 2.56
C ILE A 253 -9.53 6.24 1.46
N GLY A 254 -8.84 6.88 0.51
CA GLY A 254 -9.48 7.56 -0.61
C GLY A 254 -10.30 6.60 -1.47
N ALA A 255 -9.74 5.44 -1.81
CA ALA A 255 -10.44 4.42 -2.60
C ALA A 255 -11.64 3.84 -1.86
N SER A 256 -11.55 3.67 -0.54
CA SER A 256 -12.67 3.21 0.30
C SER A 256 -13.81 4.23 0.30
N PHE A 257 -13.50 5.53 0.41
CA PHE A 257 -14.51 6.58 0.23
C PHE A 257 -15.08 6.59 -1.19
N ALA A 258 -14.24 6.40 -2.21
CA ALA A 258 -14.67 6.31 -3.61
C ALA A 258 -15.62 5.13 -3.85
N ALA A 259 -15.40 4.00 -3.19
CA ALA A 259 -16.26 2.82 -3.25
C ALA A 259 -17.55 2.94 -2.40
N GLY A 260 -17.70 4.03 -1.64
CA GLY A 260 -18.82 4.22 -0.71
C GLY A 260 -18.67 3.46 0.62
N GLU A 261 -17.54 2.82 0.87
CA GLU A 261 -17.26 2.00 2.06
C GLU A 261 -16.88 2.87 3.27
N VAL A 262 -17.79 3.74 3.72
CA VAL A 262 -17.52 4.75 4.77
C VAL A 262 -17.12 4.12 6.10
N ALA A 263 -17.69 2.97 6.46
CA ALA A 263 -17.33 2.26 7.69
C ALA A 263 -15.86 1.80 7.65
N LEU A 264 -15.44 1.18 6.53
CA LEU A 264 -14.05 0.78 6.31
C LEU A 264 -13.14 2.00 6.30
N ALA A 265 -13.49 3.05 5.56
CA ALA A 265 -12.70 4.27 5.47
C ALA A 265 -12.52 4.93 6.86
N SER A 266 -13.57 4.99 7.67
CA SER A 266 -13.51 5.58 9.03
C SER A 266 -12.64 4.74 9.97
N PHE A 267 -12.75 3.42 9.87
CA PHE A 267 -11.93 2.48 10.61
C PHE A 267 -10.44 2.64 10.26
N LEU A 268 -10.11 2.68 8.96
CA LEU A 268 -8.76 2.91 8.46
C LEU A 268 -8.20 4.26 8.91
N VAL A 269 -9.01 5.33 8.82
CA VAL A 269 -8.63 6.68 9.29
C VAL A 269 -8.24 6.66 10.77
N LEU A 270 -9.04 6.02 11.62
CA LEU A 270 -8.72 5.94 13.05
C LEU A 270 -7.47 5.09 13.31
N GLY A 271 -7.37 3.94 12.65
CA GLY A 271 -6.23 3.03 12.74
C GLY A 271 -4.92 3.71 12.39
N PHE A 272 -4.87 4.27 11.19
CA PHE A 272 -3.70 4.92 10.66
C PHE A 272 -3.37 6.21 11.42
N ALA A 273 -4.36 6.98 11.86
CA ALA A 273 -4.08 8.14 12.70
C ALA A 273 -3.38 7.74 14.00
N LEU A 274 -3.80 6.67 14.66
CA LEU A 274 -3.18 6.24 15.93
C LEU A 274 -1.75 5.74 15.73
N HIS A 275 -1.47 4.98 14.67
CA HIS A 275 -0.11 4.54 14.41
C HIS A 275 0.81 5.67 13.91
N ASN A 276 0.27 6.70 13.25
CA ASN A 276 1.06 7.83 12.74
C ASN A 276 1.57 8.71 13.89
N VAL A 277 0.98 8.60 15.09
CA VAL A 277 1.56 9.14 16.32
C VAL A 277 2.87 8.47 16.67
N THR A 278 2.95 7.13 16.59
CA THR A 278 4.18 6.39 16.95
C THR A 278 5.28 6.60 15.91
N GLU A 279 4.90 6.83 14.65
CA GLU A 279 5.81 7.24 13.57
C GLU A 279 6.52 8.58 13.85
N GLY A 280 5.82 9.56 14.42
CA GLY A 280 6.43 10.82 14.86
C GLY A 280 7.53 10.60 15.92
N ILE A 281 7.34 9.62 16.81
CA ILE A 281 8.36 9.20 17.79
C ILE A 281 9.58 8.63 17.05
N ALA A 282 9.36 7.74 16.07
CA ALA A 282 10.42 7.14 15.26
C ALA A 282 11.26 8.18 14.48
N ILE A 283 10.61 9.15 13.83
CA ILE A 283 11.26 10.22 13.07
C ILE A 283 12.13 11.11 13.96
N SER A 284 11.66 11.40 15.18
CA SER A 284 12.35 12.30 16.11
C SER A 284 13.46 11.62 16.92
N ALA A 285 13.43 10.29 17.10
CA ALA A 285 14.40 9.52 17.86
C ALA A 285 15.89 9.74 17.46
N PRO A 286 16.29 9.84 16.18
CA PRO A 286 17.68 10.11 15.81
C PRO A 286 18.13 11.58 16.00
N LEU A 287 17.21 12.51 16.32
CA LEU A 287 17.55 13.92 16.53
C LEU A 287 18.15 14.19 17.92
N ARG A 288 19.10 15.12 17.99
CA ARG A 288 19.64 15.65 19.27
C ARG A 288 18.99 17.00 19.59
N ARG A 289 18.95 17.43 20.87
CA ARG A 289 18.34 18.71 21.31
C ARG A 289 18.61 19.91 20.39
N LYS A 290 19.88 20.20 20.08
CA LYS A 290 20.27 21.32 19.19
C LYS A 290 19.80 21.17 17.73
N ALA A 291 19.40 19.96 17.34
CA ALA A 291 18.99 19.60 16.00
C ALA A 291 17.46 19.42 15.85
N ALA A 292 16.64 19.78 16.83
CA ALA A 292 15.18 19.70 16.74
C ALA A 292 14.55 21.11 16.74
N SER A 293 14.87 21.93 15.73
CA SER A 293 14.18 23.21 15.57
C SER A 293 12.74 22.98 15.12
N MET A 294 11.81 23.85 15.53
CA MET A 294 10.39 23.74 15.17
C MET A 294 10.18 23.70 13.65
N THR A 295 10.95 24.50 12.89
CA THR A 295 10.93 24.49 11.43
C THR A 295 11.34 23.13 10.85
N ARG A 296 12.32 22.44 11.46
CA ARG A 296 12.75 21.13 11.00
C ARG A 296 11.68 20.08 11.29
N LEU A 297 11.12 20.09 12.50
CA LEU A 297 10.02 19.19 12.85
C LEU A 297 8.83 19.40 11.92
N GLY A 298 8.42 20.64 11.68
CA GLY A 298 7.35 20.95 10.72
C GLY A 298 7.64 20.43 9.30
N ARG A 299 8.87 20.57 8.80
CA ARG A 299 9.26 19.97 7.51
C ARG A 299 9.20 18.45 7.51
N LEU A 300 9.71 17.81 8.56
CA LEU A 300 9.68 16.35 8.69
C LEU A 300 8.25 15.82 8.77
N ALA A 301 7.35 16.49 9.51
CA ALA A 301 5.92 16.16 9.53
C ALA A 301 5.27 16.30 8.16
N LEU A 302 5.59 17.35 7.40
CA LEU A 302 5.05 17.50 6.05
C LEU A 302 5.58 16.45 5.07
N ILE A 303 6.85 16.05 5.20
CA ILE A 303 7.44 15.01 4.34
C ILE A 303 6.85 13.64 4.66
N ALA A 304 6.62 13.35 5.94
CA ALA A 304 6.09 12.08 6.41
C ALA A 304 4.56 11.97 6.30
N GLY A 305 3.82 13.04 6.59
CA GLY A 305 2.36 13.03 6.61
C GLY A 305 1.71 13.67 5.39
N GLY A 306 2.40 14.56 4.68
CA GLY A 306 1.86 15.24 3.50
C GLY A 306 1.48 14.29 2.36
N PRO A 307 2.21 13.20 2.09
CA PRO A 307 1.80 12.24 1.07
C PRO A 307 0.47 11.55 1.35
N ALA A 308 0.01 11.44 2.62
CA ALA A 308 -1.35 10.96 2.90
C ALA A 308 -2.42 11.86 2.28
N ILE A 309 -2.21 13.18 2.24
CA ILE A 309 -3.11 14.13 1.56
C ILE A 309 -3.17 13.83 0.06
N VAL A 310 -2.02 13.55 -0.55
CA VAL A 310 -1.94 13.18 -1.96
C VAL A 310 -2.62 11.83 -2.18
N GLY A 311 -2.40 10.87 -1.27
CA GLY A 311 -3.00 9.55 -1.33
C GLY A 311 -4.52 9.60 -1.21
N THR A 312 -5.07 10.28 -0.22
CA THR A 312 -6.54 10.36 -0.02
C THR A 312 -7.23 11.05 -1.17
N THR A 313 -6.64 12.13 -1.69
CA THR A 313 -7.20 12.84 -2.85
C THR A 313 -7.10 12.03 -4.13
N ALA A 314 -5.97 11.36 -4.38
CA ALA A 314 -5.80 10.49 -5.55
C ALA A 314 -6.67 9.23 -5.46
N GLY A 315 -6.71 8.59 -4.30
CA GLY A 315 -7.51 7.39 -4.04
C GLY A 315 -9.01 7.65 -4.18
N GLY A 316 -9.46 8.85 -3.76
CA GLY A 316 -10.83 9.32 -3.96
C GLY A 316 -11.28 9.39 -5.42
N LEU A 317 -10.34 9.32 -6.38
CA LEU A 317 -10.62 9.24 -7.81
C LEU A 317 -10.82 7.79 -8.30
N ALA A 318 -11.05 6.84 -7.39
CA ALA A 318 -11.21 5.41 -7.68
C ALA A 318 -10.01 4.82 -8.45
N VAL A 319 -8.86 4.72 -7.79
CA VAL A 319 -7.66 4.13 -8.37
C VAL A 319 -7.72 2.60 -8.37
N ALA A 320 -7.16 1.97 -9.40
CA ALA A 320 -7.04 0.51 -9.46
C ALA A 320 -6.16 -0.04 -8.31
N PRO A 321 -6.46 -1.22 -7.74
CA PRO A 321 -5.77 -1.75 -6.56
C PRO A 321 -4.26 -1.98 -6.75
N ILE A 322 -3.81 -2.14 -8.01
CA ILE A 322 -2.38 -2.30 -8.33
C ILE A 322 -1.54 -1.08 -7.89
N TRP A 323 -2.11 0.12 -7.94
CA TRP A 323 -1.42 1.33 -7.51
C TRP A 323 -1.26 1.39 -5.99
N THR A 324 -2.28 0.93 -5.26
CA THR A 324 -2.23 0.74 -3.82
C THR A 324 -1.15 -0.27 -3.43
N ALA A 325 -1.16 -1.46 -4.05
CA ALA A 325 -0.15 -2.49 -3.81
C ALA A 325 1.27 -1.98 -4.12
N ALA A 326 1.46 -1.24 -5.22
CA ALA A 326 2.74 -0.64 -5.56
C ALA A 326 3.18 0.44 -4.55
N ALA A 327 2.26 1.28 -4.05
CA ALA A 327 2.59 2.28 -3.04
C ALA A 327 3.07 1.64 -1.73
N PHE A 328 2.36 0.62 -1.24
CA PHE A 328 2.78 -0.16 -0.07
C PHE A 328 4.11 -0.88 -0.30
N ALA A 329 4.36 -1.43 -1.49
CA ALA A 329 5.65 -2.02 -1.84
C ALA A 329 6.80 -1.03 -1.64
N VAL A 330 6.65 0.19 -2.16
CA VAL A 330 7.67 1.24 -2.01
C VAL A 330 7.78 1.67 -0.54
N GLY A 331 6.67 1.82 0.19
CA GLY A 331 6.66 2.12 1.62
C GLY A 331 7.43 1.09 2.45
N ALA A 332 7.11 -0.19 2.29
CA ALA A 332 7.78 -1.31 2.97
C ALA A 332 9.29 -1.34 2.68
N GLY A 333 9.68 -1.13 1.42
CA GLY A 333 11.09 -1.05 1.04
C GLY A 333 11.83 0.11 1.71
N ALA A 334 11.17 1.25 1.89
CA ALA A 334 11.73 2.40 2.57
C ALA A 334 11.85 2.19 4.09
N ILE A 335 10.84 1.59 4.73
CA ILE A 335 10.90 1.19 6.14
C ILE A 335 12.06 0.22 6.37
N LEU A 336 12.20 -0.82 5.54
CA LEU A 336 13.29 -1.78 5.62
C LEU A 336 14.66 -1.10 5.49
N GLN A 337 14.81 -0.15 4.57
CA GLN A 337 16.04 0.64 4.44
C GLN A 337 16.35 1.41 5.73
N VAL A 338 15.35 2.04 6.34
CA VAL A 338 15.52 2.78 7.58
C VAL A 338 15.91 1.86 8.73
N MET A 339 15.27 0.69 8.85
CA MET A 339 15.63 -0.32 9.85
C MET A 339 17.10 -0.73 9.73
N ILE A 340 17.60 -0.93 8.50
CA ILE A 340 19.02 -1.24 8.25
C ILE A 340 19.93 -0.11 8.73
N GLU A 341 19.57 1.16 8.50
CA GLU A 341 20.39 2.30 8.90
C GLU A 341 20.35 2.58 10.41
N VAL A 342 19.17 2.52 11.04
CA VAL A 342 19.01 2.70 12.49
C VAL A 342 19.63 1.52 13.25
N GLY A 343 19.38 0.29 12.81
CA GLY A 343 20.01 -0.91 13.38
C GLY A 343 21.53 -0.88 13.23
N GLY A 344 22.03 -0.45 12.06
CA GLY A 344 23.45 -0.23 11.86
C GLY A 344 24.03 0.85 12.79
N LEU A 345 23.30 1.95 13.03
CA LEU A 345 23.69 2.99 13.98
C LEU A 345 23.74 2.45 15.41
N PHE A 346 22.73 1.69 15.82
CA PHE A 346 22.65 1.05 17.12
C PHE A 346 23.88 0.15 17.38
N LEU A 347 24.20 -0.72 16.43
CA LEU A 347 25.36 -1.62 16.52
C LEU A 347 26.71 -0.89 16.55
N ARG A 348 26.86 0.18 15.76
CA ARG A 348 28.07 1.02 15.77
C ARG A 348 28.25 1.71 17.12
N ARG A 349 27.18 2.28 17.68
CA ARG A 349 27.23 2.93 18.99
C ARG A 349 27.61 1.99 20.11
N ALA A 350 27.03 0.79 20.13
CA ALA A 350 27.36 -0.21 21.14
C ALA A 350 28.87 -0.53 21.14
N ARG A 351 29.48 -0.61 19.95
CA ARG A 351 30.95 -0.78 19.81
C ARG A 351 31.74 0.43 20.31
N GLU A 352 31.32 1.64 19.96
CA GLU A 352 31.98 2.89 20.37
C GLU A 352 31.94 3.14 21.89
N THR A 353 30.84 2.76 22.55
CA THR A 353 30.64 2.96 24.00
C THR A 353 31.06 1.77 24.85
N GLY A 354 31.55 0.69 24.25
CA GLY A 354 31.92 -0.55 24.95
C GLY A 354 30.72 -1.32 25.53
N GLN A 355 29.50 -0.98 25.11
CA GLN A 355 28.26 -1.63 25.54
C GLN A 355 28.03 -2.95 24.77
N PRO A 356 27.32 -3.93 25.36
CA PRO A 356 26.91 -5.13 24.65
C PRO A 356 26.05 -4.77 23.43
N GLN A 357 26.34 -5.39 22.27
CA GLN A 357 25.55 -5.21 21.04
C GLN A 357 24.11 -5.71 21.22
N TYR A 358 23.92 -6.73 22.06
CA TYR A 358 22.63 -7.23 22.48
C TYR A 358 22.54 -7.04 24.00
N SER A 359 21.66 -6.15 24.44
CA SER A 359 21.47 -5.83 25.86
C SER A 359 20.02 -6.06 26.26
N THR A 360 19.77 -6.28 27.55
CA THR A 360 18.42 -6.37 28.10
C THR A 360 17.61 -5.10 27.87
N VAL A 361 18.26 -3.93 27.93
CA VAL A 361 17.67 -2.62 27.62
C VAL A 361 17.25 -2.51 26.16
N GLY A 362 18.10 -3.00 25.25
CA GLY A 362 17.79 -3.06 23.82
C GLY A 362 16.62 -4.00 23.53
N LEU A 363 16.64 -5.21 24.11
CA LEU A 363 15.53 -6.16 23.96
C LEU A 363 14.22 -5.61 24.52
N ALA A 364 14.26 -4.97 25.70
CA ALA A 364 13.09 -4.33 26.30
C ALA A 364 12.56 -3.20 25.43
N GLY A 365 13.44 -2.35 24.88
CA GLY A 365 13.05 -1.30 23.94
C GLY A 365 12.38 -1.86 22.70
N PHE A 366 13.03 -2.81 22.02
CA PHE A 366 12.49 -3.45 20.82
C PHE A 366 11.13 -4.11 21.09
N SER A 367 11.03 -4.92 22.15
CA SER A 367 9.80 -5.62 22.50
C SER A 367 8.68 -4.65 22.89
N CYS A 368 9.01 -3.57 23.60
CA CYS A 368 8.07 -2.50 23.92
C CYS A 368 7.57 -1.80 22.64
N GLY A 369 8.44 -1.57 21.65
CA GLY A 369 8.06 -0.99 20.37
C GLY A 369 7.04 -1.86 19.65
N VAL A 370 7.36 -3.15 19.50
CA VAL A 370 6.43 -4.13 18.89
C VAL A 370 5.12 -4.21 19.69
N ALA A 371 5.18 -4.24 21.02
CA ALA A 371 4.00 -4.33 21.87
C ALA A 371 3.11 -3.09 21.79
N VAL A 372 3.69 -1.88 21.72
CA VAL A 372 2.94 -0.63 21.54
C VAL A 372 2.20 -0.67 20.20
N MET A 373 2.88 -1.02 19.11
CA MET A 373 2.24 -1.11 17.79
C MET A 373 1.16 -2.19 17.75
N TYR A 374 1.45 -3.37 18.27
CA TYR A 374 0.48 -4.46 18.34
C TYR A 374 -0.76 -4.06 19.17
N ALA A 375 -0.58 -3.39 20.30
CA ALA A 375 -1.69 -2.90 21.11
C ALA A 375 -2.51 -1.84 20.36
N THR A 376 -1.85 -0.93 19.64
CA THR A 376 -2.54 0.05 18.80
C THR A 376 -3.36 -0.63 17.70
N ALA A 377 -2.76 -1.57 16.95
CA ALA A 377 -3.46 -2.34 15.94
C ALA A 377 -4.64 -3.14 16.54
N PHE A 378 -4.44 -3.80 17.68
CA PHE A 378 -5.48 -4.57 18.35
C PHE A 378 -6.68 -3.72 18.77
N VAL A 379 -6.45 -2.53 19.35
CA VAL A 379 -7.53 -1.61 19.76
C VAL A 379 -8.30 -1.08 18.56
N VAL A 380 -7.63 -0.97 17.41
CA VAL A 380 -8.26 -0.51 16.18
C VAL A 380 -9.14 -1.63 15.61
N HIS A 381 -8.62 -2.86 15.48
CA HIS A 381 -9.31 -4.01 14.88
C HIS A 381 -10.32 -4.75 15.76
N GLY A 382 -10.40 -4.46 17.07
CA GLY A 382 -11.28 -5.16 18.02
C GLY A 382 -12.38 -4.28 18.59
#